data_AF-A0A074Y6A3-F1
#
_entry.id   AF-A0A074Y6A3-F1
#
_cell.length_a   1.000
_cell.length_b   1.000
_cell.length_c   1.000
_cell.angle_alpha   90.00
_cell.angle_beta   90.00
_cell.angle_gamma   90.00
#
_symmetry.space_group_name_H-M   'P 1'
#
loop_
_entity.id
_entity.type
_entity.pdbx_description
1 polymer ?
#
loop_
_entity_poly.entity_id
_entity_poly.type
_entity_poly.pdbx_seq_one_letter_code
_entity_poly.pdbx_strand_id
1 'polypeptide(L)'
;MIGDKPWPEVPIGNKDHANAAVVIIGAGISGMCTAIDLVKQNNCKNFIILEKSSGVGGTWHDNKYPGACCDVWSQLYSYSFAQNHAWTREYPGQEEILSYLMGVAQEYNLYQHVRFNTTVENATWDDEAKKWRIHVSTAKGSKDAEFNPEYDISADFLVSAVGQLNVPKWPQIPGLKEFQGKLMHSARWDWSYDLKDKKIAIIGNGATAVQIIPEIAKVAAKVGIYQRTPNWLTPRLDAPIHSWTRSLFKYVPPLMWRKRALQMDFRESFYHIIGDTSSLGAEEIRTLNKQMLDTAFGDDEEMKKKLQPNYNPGCKRIIISDDYYPTLTKEHVHLITDKISAITNSGIEVEGGRVDDYDLIICATGFETLDFMHPIEMRGYAGKPLSEVWKGGAKALYGITVEDMPNFGMLYGPNTNLGHNSIILMIEAQSRYINALICPILSARKQNLSLSIRPKSSRMIEFNSRLQRELQNSAFADPNCQSWYKNDDGLITNNWSGNVVEYQEITGKVDWKDYEIEGDGKGGLEGKGESRIGRVREESIVSNEVLGVVGVVGVVAVAVAGWVGRGGGRWLGNLRVR
;
A
#
# COMPACT_ATOMS: atom_id res chain seq x y z
N MET A 1 -6.57 34.99 -1.31
CA MET A 1 -6.96 34.11 -2.42
C MET A 1 -6.93 34.92 -3.71
N ILE A 2 -6.83 34.30 -4.89
CA ILE A 2 -6.84 35.02 -6.19
C ILE A 2 -8.21 35.69 -6.44
N GLY A 3 -9.28 35.23 -5.77
CA GLY A 3 -10.64 35.77 -5.90
C GLY A 3 -10.95 37.07 -5.15
N ASP A 4 -10.06 37.59 -4.30
CA ASP A 4 -10.33 38.80 -3.49
C ASP A 4 -9.80 40.09 -4.15
N LYS A 5 -9.13 39.99 -5.31
CA LYS A 5 -8.53 41.14 -6.00
C LYS A 5 -9.45 41.65 -7.11
N PRO A 6 -9.69 42.97 -7.20
CA PRO A 6 -10.45 43.54 -8.31
C PRO A 6 -9.70 43.34 -9.63
N TRP A 7 -10.41 42.96 -10.68
CA TRP A 7 -9.87 42.98 -12.05
C TRP A 7 -9.47 44.41 -12.43
N PRO A 8 -8.30 44.67 -13.05
CA PRO A 8 -7.32 43.75 -13.66
C PRO A 8 -6.07 43.48 -12.80
N GLU A 9 -6.13 43.65 -11.48
CA GLU A 9 -4.98 43.41 -10.57
C GLU A 9 -4.65 41.92 -10.36
N VAL A 10 -5.38 41.04 -11.05
CA VAL A 10 -5.04 39.63 -11.16
C VAL A 10 -3.82 39.51 -12.07
N PRO A 11 -2.68 38.98 -11.58
CA PRO A 11 -1.49 38.82 -12.41
C PRO A 11 -1.82 38.08 -13.71
N ILE A 12 -1.44 38.66 -14.85
CA ILE A 12 -1.55 37.97 -16.15
C ILE A 12 -0.48 36.86 -16.18
N GLY A 13 -0.93 35.61 -16.33
CA GLY A 13 -0.09 34.43 -16.43
C GLY A 13 -0.05 33.57 -15.16
N ASN A 14 -0.10 32.26 -15.36
CA ASN A 14 0.01 31.29 -14.27
C ASN A 14 1.49 30.98 -14.00
N LYS A 15 2.19 31.91 -13.31
CA LYS A 15 3.63 31.80 -13.00
C LYS A 15 4.00 30.50 -12.26
N ASP A 16 3.01 29.87 -11.65
CA ASP A 16 3.17 28.67 -10.82
C ASP A 16 2.79 27.39 -11.59
N HIS A 17 2.34 27.50 -12.85
CA HIS A 17 1.90 26.34 -13.64
C HIS A 17 3.04 25.35 -13.93
N ALA A 18 4.25 25.84 -14.14
CA ALA A 18 5.43 25.00 -14.41
C ALA A 18 6.49 25.14 -13.30
N ASN A 19 6.13 25.69 -12.14
CA ASN A 19 7.05 25.92 -11.03
C ASN A 19 6.33 25.70 -9.69
N ALA A 20 6.58 24.55 -9.09
CA ALA A 20 5.99 24.18 -7.81
C ALA A 20 7.04 24.21 -6.68
N ALA A 21 6.58 24.26 -5.43
CA ALA A 21 7.48 23.96 -4.32
C ALA A 21 7.72 22.44 -4.20
N VAL A 22 6.65 21.66 -4.40
CA VAL A 22 6.69 20.20 -4.35
C VAL A 22 5.94 19.60 -5.54
N VAL A 23 6.52 18.60 -6.18
CA VAL A 23 5.81 17.71 -7.12
C VAL A 23 5.67 16.32 -6.50
N ILE A 24 4.48 15.76 -6.57
CA ILE A 24 4.16 14.40 -6.09
C ILE A 24 3.77 13.56 -7.31
N ILE A 25 4.42 12.42 -7.51
CA ILE A 25 4.11 11.49 -8.60
C ILE A 25 3.20 10.38 -8.08
N GLY A 26 1.94 10.39 -8.51
CA GLY A 26 0.89 9.44 -8.13
C GLY A 26 -0.14 10.05 -7.15
N ALA A 27 -1.42 9.81 -7.43
CA ALA A 27 -2.57 10.20 -6.62
C ALA A 27 -3.26 8.99 -5.95
N GLY A 28 -2.48 7.96 -5.64
CA GLY A 28 -2.88 6.89 -4.73
C GLY A 28 -2.84 7.32 -3.26
N ILE A 29 -2.99 6.35 -2.36
CA ILE A 29 -2.96 6.57 -0.90
C ILE A 29 -1.69 7.36 -0.49
N SER A 30 -0.52 6.95 -0.98
CA SER A 30 0.74 7.62 -0.64
C SER A 30 0.78 9.10 -1.03
N GLY A 31 0.34 9.43 -2.24
CA GLY A 31 0.41 10.80 -2.75
C GLY A 31 -0.61 11.72 -2.09
N MET A 32 -1.83 11.20 -1.88
CA MET A 32 -2.86 11.88 -1.11
C MET A 32 -2.40 12.16 0.33
N CYS A 33 -1.81 11.19 1.02
CA CYS A 33 -1.29 11.37 2.37
C CYS A 33 -0.22 12.47 2.43
N THR A 34 0.73 12.45 1.49
CA THR A 34 1.79 13.46 1.39
C THR A 34 1.21 14.86 1.20
N ALA A 35 0.26 15.01 0.28
CA ALA A 35 -0.41 16.28 0.01
C ALA A 35 -1.19 16.80 1.22
N ILE A 36 -1.88 15.91 1.94
CA ILE A 36 -2.62 16.27 3.15
C ILE A 36 -1.66 16.75 4.24
N ASP A 37 -0.53 16.08 4.44
CA ASP A 37 0.49 16.53 5.40
C ASP A 37 1.14 17.86 4.99
N LEU A 38 1.36 18.10 3.68
CA LEU A 38 1.83 19.41 3.19
C LEU A 38 0.87 20.54 3.59
N VAL A 39 -0.43 20.31 3.44
CA VAL A 39 -1.46 21.28 3.83
C VAL A 39 -1.54 21.42 5.35
N LYS A 40 -1.59 20.32 6.10
CA LYS A 40 -1.83 20.34 7.55
C LYS A 40 -0.61 20.75 8.38
N GLN A 41 0.58 20.27 8.02
CA GLN A 41 1.79 20.47 8.82
C GLN A 41 2.63 21.65 8.34
N ASN A 42 2.72 21.83 7.02
CA ASN A 42 3.58 22.84 6.41
C ASN A 42 2.83 24.09 5.93
N ASN A 43 1.48 24.07 5.96
CA ASN A 43 0.62 25.09 5.35
C ASN A 43 1.04 25.39 3.90
N CYS A 44 1.49 24.35 3.18
CA CYS A 44 1.95 24.45 1.81
C CYS A 44 0.79 24.12 0.87
N LYS A 45 0.47 25.07 -0.02
CA LYS A 45 -0.52 24.89 -1.09
C LYS A 45 0.10 24.96 -2.49
N ASN A 46 1.40 25.24 -2.57
CA ASN A 46 2.16 25.27 -3.82
C ASN A 46 2.74 23.87 -4.09
N PHE A 47 1.89 22.94 -4.48
CA PHE A 47 2.29 21.62 -4.91
C PHE A 47 1.42 21.13 -6.07
N ILE A 48 1.98 20.21 -6.86
CA ILE A 48 1.31 19.55 -7.97
C ILE A 48 1.36 18.04 -7.73
N ILE A 49 0.24 17.35 -7.91
CA ILE A 49 0.16 15.89 -7.97
C ILE A 49 0.01 15.49 -9.44
N LEU A 50 0.88 14.64 -9.94
CA LEU A 50 0.85 14.12 -11.31
C LEU A 50 0.30 12.70 -11.28
N GLU A 51 -0.81 12.44 -11.96
CA GLU A 51 -1.48 11.14 -11.98
C GLU A 51 -1.70 10.69 -13.43
N LYS A 52 -1.23 9.48 -13.73
CA LYS A 52 -1.36 8.88 -15.07
C LYS A 52 -2.79 8.43 -15.34
N SER A 53 -3.51 7.98 -14.31
CA SER A 53 -4.90 7.57 -14.38
C SER A 53 -5.86 8.77 -14.44
N SER A 54 -7.11 8.47 -14.76
CA SER A 54 -8.18 9.47 -14.89
C SER A 54 -8.79 9.91 -13.54
N GLY A 55 -8.33 9.33 -12.44
CA GLY A 55 -8.85 9.60 -11.10
C GLY A 55 -7.88 9.18 -9.99
N VAL A 56 -8.21 9.58 -8.77
CA VAL A 56 -7.44 9.23 -7.57
C VAL A 56 -7.69 7.77 -7.17
N GLY A 57 -6.82 7.25 -6.29
CA GLY A 57 -7.01 5.94 -5.64
C GLY A 57 -5.91 4.91 -5.94
N GLY A 58 -5.09 5.14 -6.97
CA GLY A 58 -3.96 4.28 -7.34
C GLY A 58 -4.40 2.83 -7.56
N THR A 59 -3.89 1.89 -6.76
CA THR A 59 -4.26 0.47 -6.81
C THR A 59 -5.77 0.24 -6.87
N TRP A 60 -6.56 1.00 -6.10
CA TRP A 60 -8.02 0.86 -6.05
C TRP A 60 -8.73 1.56 -7.20
N HIS A 61 -8.05 2.42 -7.96
CA HIS A 61 -8.56 2.93 -9.24
C HIS A 61 -8.30 1.94 -10.37
N ASP A 62 -7.11 1.34 -10.41
CA ASP A 62 -6.65 0.52 -11.53
C ASP A 62 -7.17 -0.92 -11.49
N ASN A 63 -7.24 -1.54 -10.30
CA ASN A 63 -7.59 -2.96 -10.17
C ASN A 63 -9.09 -3.14 -10.00
N LYS A 64 -9.80 -3.31 -11.10
CA LYS A 64 -11.27 -3.45 -11.12
C LYS A 64 -11.74 -4.87 -11.41
N TYR A 65 -10.92 -5.90 -11.17
CA TYR A 65 -11.34 -7.28 -11.42
C TYR A 65 -12.42 -7.73 -10.41
N PRO A 66 -13.29 -8.70 -10.76
CA PRO A 66 -14.35 -9.18 -9.87
C PRO A 66 -13.75 -9.81 -8.61
N GLY A 67 -14.31 -9.47 -7.45
CA GLY A 67 -13.85 -9.97 -6.15
C GLY A 67 -12.66 -9.19 -5.57
N ALA A 68 -12.16 -8.14 -6.24
CA ALA A 68 -11.11 -7.28 -5.71
C ALA A 68 -11.51 -6.73 -4.33
N CYS A 69 -10.74 -7.10 -3.31
CA CYS A 69 -10.98 -6.68 -1.93
C CYS A 69 -9.66 -6.52 -1.17
N CYS A 70 -9.69 -5.79 -0.05
CA CYS A 70 -8.55 -5.71 0.85
C CYS A 70 -8.38 -7.02 1.65
N ASP A 71 -7.15 -7.32 2.03
CA ASP A 71 -6.79 -8.40 2.95
C ASP A 71 -6.45 -7.90 4.37
N VAL A 72 -6.67 -6.60 4.61
CA VAL A 72 -6.60 -5.94 5.90
C VAL A 72 -8.00 -5.49 6.28
N TRP A 73 -8.29 -5.52 7.58
CA TRP A 73 -9.57 -5.03 8.10
C TRP A 73 -9.81 -3.57 7.74
N SER A 74 -11.06 -3.25 7.37
CA SER A 74 -11.50 -1.93 6.92
C SER A 74 -11.12 -0.80 7.88
N GLN A 75 -11.28 -1.04 9.18
CA GLN A 75 -10.96 -0.05 10.21
C GLN A 75 -9.47 0.23 10.33
N LEU A 76 -8.57 -0.68 9.92
CA LEU A 76 -7.11 -0.49 9.92
C LEU A 76 -6.58 -0.08 8.53
N TYR A 77 -7.32 -0.41 7.46
CA TYR A 77 -7.06 0.02 6.09
C TYR A 77 -7.75 1.35 5.75
N SER A 78 -7.53 2.34 6.61
CA SER A 78 -7.91 3.74 6.42
C SER A 78 -6.83 4.65 7.04
N TYR A 79 -6.79 5.92 6.65
CA TYR A 79 -5.95 6.90 7.35
C TYR A 79 -6.37 7.04 8.81
N SER A 80 -5.39 7.18 9.70
CA SER A 80 -5.61 7.41 11.13
C SER A 80 -6.32 8.74 11.40
N PHE A 81 -6.06 9.75 10.55
CA PHE A 81 -6.63 11.09 10.61
C PHE A 81 -7.94 11.26 9.84
N ALA A 82 -8.36 10.26 9.06
CA ALA A 82 -9.60 10.26 8.29
C ALA A 82 -10.25 8.87 8.36
N GLN A 83 -10.56 8.42 9.58
CA GLN A 83 -11.18 7.12 9.82
C GLN A 83 -12.62 7.08 9.29
N ASN A 84 -13.04 5.93 8.77
CA ASN A 84 -14.36 5.78 8.14
C ASN A 84 -15.28 4.90 9.01
N HIS A 85 -16.25 5.53 9.67
CA HIS A 85 -17.27 4.83 10.45
C HIS A 85 -18.31 4.09 9.58
N ALA A 86 -18.35 4.36 8.28
CA ALA A 86 -19.39 3.90 7.37
C ALA A 86 -19.05 2.58 6.65
N TRP A 87 -17.86 2.00 6.88
CA TRP A 87 -17.48 0.70 6.33
C TRP A 87 -18.58 -0.34 6.54
N THR A 88 -18.98 -0.99 5.46
CA THR A 88 -20.10 -1.94 5.41
C THR A 88 -19.68 -3.37 5.68
N ARG A 89 -18.39 -3.69 5.61
CA ARG A 89 -17.82 -5.02 5.85
C ARG A 89 -16.46 -4.94 6.56
N GLU A 90 -16.07 -6.06 7.18
CA GLU A 90 -14.75 -6.20 7.82
C GLU A 90 -13.63 -6.18 6.79
N TYR A 91 -13.81 -6.80 5.62
CA TYR A 91 -12.89 -6.70 4.48
C TYR A 91 -13.59 -5.99 3.31
N PRO A 92 -13.32 -4.70 3.08
CA PRO A 92 -14.07 -3.92 2.11
C PRO A 92 -13.63 -4.27 0.69
N GLY A 93 -14.60 -4.25 -0.23
CA GLY A 93 -14.36 -4.41 -1.66
C GLY A 93 -13.70 -3.18 -2.28
N GLN A 94 -13.18 -3.32 -3.50
CA GLN A 94 -12.46 -2.25 -4.19
C GLN A 94 -13.30 -0.97 -4.34
N GLU A 95 -14.56 -1.07 -4.74
CA GLU A 95 -15.42 0.09 -4.98
C GLU A 95 -15.64 0.92 -3.70
N GLU A 96 -15.78 0.25 -2.56
CA GLU A 96 -15.99 0.90 -1.27
C GLU A 96 -14.73 1.64 -0.82
N ILE A 97 -13.54 1.04 -1.03
CA ILE A 97 -12.26 1.67 -0.73
C ILE A 97 -12.00 2.85 -1.66
N LEU A 98 -12.28 2.70 -2.96
CA LEU A 98 -12.15 3.80 -3.92
C LEU A 98 -13.08 4.96 -3.54
N SER A 99 -14.32 4.66 -3.17
CA SER A 99 -15.29 5.67 -2.71
C SER A 99 -14.80 6.41 -1.45
N TYR A 100 -14.22 5.68 -0.49
CA TYR A 100 -13.57 6.27 0.68
C TYR A 100 -12.43 7.24 0.28
N LEU A 101 -11.52 6.81 -0.59
CA LEU A 101 -10.39 7.63 -1.03
C LEU A 101 -10.85 8.87 -1.82
N MET A 102 -11.86 8.73 -2.68
CA MET A 102 -12.47 9.86 -3.36
C MET A 102 -13.08 10.87 -2.38
N GLY A 103 -13.76 10.39 -1.32
CA GLY A 103 -14.28 11.22 -0.24
C GLY A 103 -13.19 11.99 0.50
N VAL A 104 -12.08 11.33 0.85
CA VAL A 104 -10.92 11.99 1.47
C VAL A 104 -10.32 13.05 0.52
N ALA A 105 -10.17 12.74 -0.77
CA ALA A 105 -9.67 13.73 -1.74
C ALA A 105 -10.58 14.97 -1.84
N GLN A 106 -11.89 14.80 -1.73
CA GLN A 106 -12.87 15.90 -1.70
C GLN A 106 -12.76 16.72 -0.41
N GLU A 107 -12.75 16.06 0.76
CA GLU A 107 -12.67 16.71 2.07
C GLU A 107 -11.44 17.61 2.20
N TYR A 108 -10.30 17.14 1.68
CA TYR A 108 -9.03 17.88 1.72
C TYR A 108 -8.79 18.76 0.48
N ASN A 109 -9.79 18.90 -0.41
CA ASN A 109 -9.72 19.70 -1.64
C ASN A 109 -8.49 19.39 -2.51
N LEU A 110 -8.15 18.11 -2.67
CA LEU A 110 -6.95 17.69 -3.39
C LEU A 110 -7.09 17.82 -4.91
N TYR A 111 -8.29 17.67 -5.48
CA TYR A 111 -8.50 17.64 -6.93
C TYR A 111 -7.94 18.87 -7.67
N GLN A 112 -7.96 20.06 -7.05
CA GLN A 112 -7.41 21.28 -7.65
C GLN A 112 -5.87 21.24 -7.81
N HIS A 113 -5.20 20.32 -7.12
CA HIS A 113 -3.75 20.13 -7.17
C HIS A 113 -3.34 18.96 -8.09
N VAL A 114 -4.29 18.17 -8.59
CA VAL A 114 -4.00 16.98 -9.41
C VAL A 114 -4.06 17.32 -10.90
N ARG A 115 -3.07 16.84 -11.65
CA ARG A 115 -3.10 16.75 -13.11
C ARG A 115 -3.25 15.29 -13.49
N PHE A 116 -4.48 14.92 -13.83
CA PHE A 116 -4.81 13.57 -14.30
C PHE A 116 -4.32 13.35 -15.73
N ASN A 117 -4.32 12.09 -16.16
CA ASN A 117 -3.90 11.71 -17.50
C ASN A 117 -2.51 12.28 -17.88
N THR A 118 -1.64 12.48 -16.89
CA THR A 118 -0.33 13.10 -17.04
C THR A 118 0.72 12.12 -16.55
N THR A 119 1.54 11.60 -17.45
CA THR A 119 2.61 10.65 -17.13
C THR A 119 3.91 11.42 -16.93
N VAL A 120 4.65 11.12 -15.86
CA VAL A 120 6.04 11.57 -15.73
C VAL A 120 6.92 10.62 -16.53
N GLU A 121 7.69 11.15 -17.48
CA GLU A 121 8.58 10.35 -18.32
C GLU A 121 10.01 10.39 -17.77
N ASN A 122 10.49 11.57 -17.38
CA ASN A 122 11.80 11.74 -16.78
C ASN A 122 11.81 12.83 -15.70
N ALA A 123 12.76 12.73 -14.78
CA ALA A 123 13.09 13.82 -13.86
C ALA A 123 14.60 13.93 -13.68
N THR A 124 15.12 15.14 -13.82
CA THR A 124 16.55 15.44 -13.73
C THR A 124 16.79 16.53 -12.69
N TRP A 125 17.72 16.29 -11.79
CA TRP A 125 18.18 17.26 -10.81
C TRP A 125 19.13 18.28 -11.45
N ASP A 126 18.92 19.55 -11.13
CA ASP A 126 19.78 20.67 -11.51
C ASP A 126 20.61 21.10 -10.29
N ASP A 127 21.91 20.82 -10.33
CA ASP A 127 22.84 21.07 -9.22
C ASP A 127 23.03 22.57 -8.92
N GLU A 128 22.95 23.42 -9.94
CA GLU A 128 23.09 24.87 -9.82
C GLU A 128 21.82 25.49 -9.25
N ALA A 129 20.66 25.17 -9.84
CA ALA A 129 19.38 25.69 -9.39
C ALA A 129 18.89 25.06 -8.07
N LYS A 130 19.42 23.87 -7.72
CA LYS A 130 18.95 23.00 -6.63
C LYS A 130 17.48 22.65 -6.76
N LYS A 131 17.08 22.26 -7.98
CA LYS A 131 15.69 21.94 -8.32
C LYS A 131 15.62 20.72 -9.21
N TRP A 132 14.49 20.03 -9.13
CA TRP A 132 14.10 19.04 -10.12
C TRP A 132 13.48 19.71 -11.33
N ARG A 133 13.87 19.24 -12.52
CA ARG A 133 13.13 19.42 -13.77
C ARG A 133 12.42 18.10 -14.08
N ILE A 134 11.10 18.12 -14.10
CA ILE A 134 10.24 16.96 -14.34
C ILE A 134 9.58 17.12 -15.70
N HIS A 135 9.86 16.20 -16.62
CA HIS A 135 9.24 16.16 -17.93
C HIS A 135 7.99 15.26 -17.90
N VAL A 136 6.88 15.78 -18.42
CA VAL A 136 5.60 15.07 -18.43
C VAL A 136 5.00 15.00 -19.82
N SER A 137 4.29 13.91 -20.09
CA SER A 137 3.44 13.72 -21.28
C SER A 137 1.97 13.69 -20.87
N THR A 138 1.10 14.30 -21.68
CA THR A 138 -0.36 14.17 -21.51
C THR A 138 -0.88 12.99 -22.32
N ALA A 139 -1.91 12.32 -21.81
CA ALA A 139 -2.43 11.12 -22.45
C ALA A 139 -2.90 11.44 -23.88
N LYS A 140 -2.41 10.65 -24.84
CA LYS A 140 -2.76 10.79 -26.25
C LYS A 140 -4.28 10.76 -26.44
N GLY A 141 -4.81 11.73 -27.18
CA GLY A 141 -6.24 11.88 -27.42
C GLY A 141 -7.03 12.58 -26.29
N SER A 142 -6.37 12.97 -25.20
CA SER A 142 -6.95 13.89 -24.23
C SER A 142 -7.03 15.31 -24.80
N LYS A 143 -7.91 16.14 -24.22
CA LYS A 143 -8.02 17.56 -24.61
C LYS A 143 -6.75 18.35 -24.33
N ASP A 144 -6.05 18.02 -23.25
CA ASP A 144 -4.80 18.69 -22.90
C ASP A 144 -3.69 18.41 -23.93
N ALA A 145 -3.68 17.21 -24.52
CA ALA A 145 -2.73 16.85 -25.57
C ALA A 145 -2.89 17.64 -26.87
N GLU A 146 -4.04 18.29 -27.10
CA GLU A 146 -4.25 19.17 -28.27
C GLU A 146 -3.41 20.46 -28.19
N PHE A 147 -3.00 20.88 -26.99
CA PHE A 147 -2.30 22.15 -26.77
C PHE A 147 -0.95 21.98 -26.06
N ASN A 148 -0.84 21.00 -25.15
CA ASN A 148 0.34 20.71 -24.34
C ASN A 148 0.58 19.18 -24.29
N PRO A 149 1.00 18.56 -25.41
CA PRO A 149 1.27 17.12 -25.46
C PRO A 149 2.38 16.73 -24.47
N GLU A 150 3.37 17.60 -24.29
CA GLU A 150 4.50 17.41 -23.38
C GLU A 150 4.96 18.78 -22.83
N TYR A 151 5.45 18.82 -21.59
CA TYR A 151 6.01 20.03 -20.99
C TYR A 151 6.87 19.72 -19.75
N ASP A 152 7.66 20.70 -19.31
CA ASP A 152 8.50 20.60 -18.12
C ASP A 152 7.86 21.31 -16.90
N ILE A 153 8.09 20.74 -15.71
CA ILE A 153 7.75 21.33 -14.41
C ILE A 153 9.03 21.42 -13.58
N SER A 154 9.29 22.58 -12.98
CA SER A 154 10.35 22.75 -11.99
C SER A 154 9.81 22.59 -10.56
N ALA A 155 10.57 21.93 -9.68
CA ALA A 155 10.20 21.75 -8.28
C ALA A 155 11.41 21.84 -7.34
N ASP A 156 11.23 22.38 -6.13
CA ASP A 156 12.31 22.35 -5.12
C ASP A 156 12.45 20.96 -4.49
N PHE A 157 11.34 20.22 -4.37
CA PHE A 157 11.29 18.85 -3.84
C PHE A 157 10.42 17.94 -4.71
N LEU A 158 10.87 16.71 -4.92
CA LEU A 158 10.15 15.70 -5.68
C LEU A 158 9.80 14.51 -4.77
N VAL A 159 8.53 14.11 -4.79
CA VAL A 159 8.04 12.96 -4.03
C VAL A 159 7.54 11.88 -4.97
N SER A 160 8.09 10.68 -4.86
CA SER A 160 7.53 9.50 -5.51
C SER A 160 6.48 8.83 -4.63
N ALA A 161 5.27 8.70 -5.16
CA ALA A 161 4.15 7.98 -4.58
C ALA A 161 3.57 6.94 -5.56
N VAL A 162 4.42 6.40 -6.45
CA VAL A 162 4.02 5.50 -7.54
C VAL A 162 3.62 4.10 -7.06
N GLY A 163 4.00 3.72 -5.83
CA GLY A 163 3.75 2.40 -5.26
C GLY A 163 4.57 1.29 -5.92
N GLN A 164 4.49 0.06 -5.36
CA GLN A 164 5.29 -1.09 -5.83
C GLN A 164 4.54 -2.04 -6.77
N LEU A 165 3.22 -1.93 -6.86
CA LEU A 165 2.34 -2.90 -7.53
C LEU A 165 1.43 -2.20 -8.56
N ASN A 166 2.04 -1.56 -9.55
CA ASN A 166 1.31 -0.77 -10.56
C ASN A 166 1.56 -1.21 -12.02
N VAL A 167 2.78 -1.66 -12.37
CA VAL A 167 3.13 -2.11 -13.73
C VAL A 167 2.82 -3.60 -13.87
N PRO A 168 1.82 -4.00 -14.68
CA PRO A 168 1.46 -5.41 -14.85
C PRO A 168 2.60 -6.24 -15.42
N LYS A 169 2.86 -7.42 -14.82
CA LYS A 169 3.86 -8.37 -15.31
C LYS A 169 3.20 -9.42 -16.18
N TRP A 170 3.36 -9.29 -17.49
CA TRP A 170 2.88 -10.29 -18.44
C TRP A 170 3.77 -11.55 -18.41
N PRO A 171 3.18 -12.76 -18.47
CA PRO A 171 3.98 -13.97 -18.48
C PRO A 171 4.72 -14.11 -19.81
N GLN A 172 5.98 -14.54 -19.73
CA GLN A 172 6.78 -14.85 -20.92
C GLN A 172 6.50 -16.29 -21.38
N ILE A 173 5.33 -16.49 -22.01
CA ILE A 173 4.92 -17.79 -22.56
C ILE A 173 4.87 -17.66 -24.09
N PRO A 174 5.50 -18.58 -24.85
CA PRO A 174 5.41 -18.59 -26.31
C PRO A 174 3.95 -18.63 -26.77
N GLY A 175 3.60 -17.88 -27.82
CA GLY A 175 2.24 -17.89 -28.40
C GLY A 175 1.21 -16.99 -27.69
N LEU A 176 1.58 -16.29 -26.61
CA LEU A 176 0.62 -15.49 -25.82
C LEU A 176 -0.07 -14.39 -26.64
N LYS A 177 0.63 -13.76 -27.60
CA LYS A 177 0.08 -12.67 -28.42
C LYS A 177 -0.72 -13.20 -29.61
N GLU A 178 -0.57 -14.47 -29.93
CA GLU A 178 -1.16 -15.18 -31.05
C GLU A 178 -2.53 -15.79 -30.70
N PHE A 179 -2.88 -15.85 -29.41
CA PHE A 179 -4.18 -16.29 -28.93
C PHE A 179 -5.32 -15.47 -29.56
N GLN A 180 -6.29 -16.16 -30.20
CA GLN A 180 -7.39 -15.51 -30.92
C GLN A 180 -8.57 -15.15 -30.02
N GLY A 181 -8.65 -15.72 -28.81
CA GLY A 181 -9.63 -15.36 -27.81
C GLY A 181 -9.28 -14.06 -27.08
N LYS A 182 -10.05 -13.74 -26.04
CA LYS A 182 -9.79 -12.54 -25.24
C LYS A 182 -8.62 -12.77 -24.29
N LEU A 183 -7.62 -11.88 -24.33
CA LEU A 183 -6.52 -11.88 -23.37
C LEU A 183 -6.69 -10.68 -22.40
N MET A 184 -6.60 -10.93 -21.10
CA MET A 184 -6.65 -9.88 -20.07
C MET A 184 -5.54 -10.08 -19.04
N HIS A 185 -4.96 -8.99 -18.55
CA HIS A 185 -4.26 -9.00 -17.26
C HIS A 185 -5.24 -8.51 -16.18
N SER A 186 -5.18 -9.08 -14.98
CA SER A 186 -6.11 -8.73 -13.89
C SER A 186 -6.16 -7.22 -13.58
N ALA A 187 -5.02 -6.55 -13.64
CA ALA A 187 -4.86 -5.11 -13.46
C ALA A 187 -5.37 -4.23 -14.63
N ARG A 188 -5.82 -4.82 -15.75
CA ARG A 188 -6.37 -4.13 -16.93
C ARG A 188 -7.68 -4.81 -17.33
N TRP A 189 -8.57 -4.92 -16.35
CA TRP A 189 -9.84 -5.63 -16.50
C TRP A 189 -10.78 -4.89 -17.46
N ASP A 190 -11.37 -5.64 -18.41
CA ASP A 190 -12.33 -5.12 -19.38
C ASP A 190 -13.74 -5.61 -19.05
N TRP A 191 -14.53 -4.74 -18.41
CA TRP A 191 -15.91 -5.01 -18.03
C TRP A 191 -16.90 -5.06 -19.20
N SER A 192 -16.48 -4.72 -20.43
CA SER A 192 -17.35 -4.84 -21.60
C SER A 192 -17.43 -6.28 -22.14
N TYR A 193 -16.55 -7.17 -21.69
CA TYR A 193 -16.51 -8.56 -22.13
C TYR A 193 -17.39 -9.45 -21.24
N ASP A 194 -18.35 -10.15 -21.84
CA ASP A 194 -19.24 -11.08 -21.12
C ASP A 194 -18.53 -12.40 -20.79
N LEU A 195 -18.56 -12.76 -19.50
CA LEU A 195 -17.96 -13.97 -18.95
C LEU A 195 -18.92 -15.17 -18.95
N LYS A 196 -20.21 -14.93 -19.18
CA LYS A 196 -21.24 -15.96 -19.09
C LYS A 196 -21.00 -17.08 -20.10
N ASP A 197 -21.09 -18.32 -19.61
CA ASP A 197 -20.95 -19.56 -20.37
C ASP A 197 -19.63 -19.69 -21.15
N LYS A 198 -18.61 -18.89 -20.79
CA LYS A 198 -17.27 -18.93 -21.41
C LYS A 198 -16.40 -20.02 -20.80
N LYS A 199 -15.48 -20.56 -21.59
CA LYS A 199 -14.33 -21.33 -21.12
C LYS A 199 -13.22 -20.33 -20.75
N ILE A 200 -12.87 -20.26 -19.48
CA ILE A 200 -11.93 -19.27 -18.96
C ILE A 200 -10.70 -19.97 -18.39
N ALA A 201 -9.51 -19.58 -18.82
CA ALA A 201 -8.25 -19.94 -18.17
C ALA A 201 -7.77 -18.79 -17.29
N ILE A 202 -7.18 -19.12 -16.15
CA ILE A 202 -6.45 -18.17 -15.31
C ILE A 202 -5.04 -18.69 -15.04
N ILE A 203 -4.04 -17.86 -15.34
CA ILE A 203 -2.62 -18.15 -15.12
C ILE A 203 -2.18 -17.42 -13.85
N GLY A 204 -1.76 -18.19 -12.85
CA GLY A 204 -1.39 -17.70 -11.52
C GLY A 204 -2.43 -18.06 -10.46
N ASN A 205 -1.97 -18.13 -9.22
CA ASN A 205 -2.75 -18.53 -8.04
C ASN A 205 -2.46 -17.65 -6.80
N GLY A 206 -1.95 -16.43 -7.02
CA GLY A 206 -1.72 -15.45 -5.95
C GLY A 206 -3.02 -14.80 -5.45
N ALA A 207 -2.90 -13.77 -4.60
CA ALA A 207 -4.04 -13.08 -3.99
C ALA A 207 -5.13 -12.67 -4.99
N THR A 208 -4.71 -12.11 -6.13
CA THR A 208 -5.62 -11.69 -7.20
C THR A 208 -6.39 -12.87 -7.83
N ALA A 209 -5.69 -13.96 -8.15
CA ALA A 209 -6.35 -15.14 -8.72
C ALA A 209 -7.35 -15.76 -7.73
N VAL A 210 -6.96 -15.85 -6.46
CA VAL A 210 -7.81 -16.37 -5.37
C VAL A 210 -9.09 -15.54 -5.18
N GLN A 211 -9.05 -14.24 -5.48
CA GLN A 211 -10.24 -13.38 -5.48
C GLN A 211 -11.10 -13.52 -6.75
N ILE A 212 -10.46 -13.67 -7.92
CA ILE A 212 -11.16 -13.77 -9.22
C ILE A 212 -11.85 -15.13 -9.39
N ILE A 213 -11.18 -16.22 -9.04
CA ILE A 213 -11.61 -17.60 -9.31
C ILE A 213 -13.03 -17.89 -8.78
N PRO A 214 -13.37 -17.58 -7.52
CA PRO A 214 -14.72 -17.77 -7.00
C PRO A 214 -15.79 -17.01 -7.78
N GLU A 215 -15.48 -15.81 -8.28
CA GLU A 215 -16.43 -14.98 -9.03
C GLU A 215 -16.65 -15.49 -10.45
N ILE A 216 -15.59 -15.82 -11.19
CA ILE A 216 -15.71 -16.34 -12.55
C ILE A 216 -16.35 -17.73 -12.58
N ALA A 217 -16.09 -18.57 -11.56
CA ALA A 217 -16.67 -19.91 -11.47
C ALA A 217 -18.20 -19.90 -11.27
N LYS A 218 -18.81 -18.77 -10.92
CA LYS A 218 -20.28 -18.63 -10.82
C LYS A 218 -20.96 -18.52 -12.20
N VAL A 219 -20.21 -18.10 -13.23
CA VAL A 219 -20.78 -17.73 -14.55
C VAL A 219 -20.13 -18.44 -15.73
N ALA A 220 -18.92 -18.95 -15.58
CA ALA A 220 -18.18 -19.64 -16.63
C ALA A 220 -18.68 -21.07 -16.87
N ALA A 221 -18.62 -21.54 -18.12
CA ALA A 221 -18.91 -22.94 -18.46
C ALA A 221 -17.76 -23.89 -18.07
N LYS A 222 -16.51 -23.41 -18.06
CA LYS A 222 -15.32 -24.12 -17.62
C LYS A 222 -14.31 -23.13 -17.07
N VAL A 223 -13.64 -23.47 -15.97
CA VAL A 223 -12.51 -22.69 -15.41
C VAL A 223 -11.27 -23.56 -15.32
N GLY A 224 -10.20 -23.20 -16.03
CA GLY A 224 -8.88 -23.82 -15.91
C GLY A 224 -7.92 -22.96 -15.11
N ILE A 225 -7.38 -23.47 -14.01
CA ILE A 225 -6.50 -22.74 -13.09
C ILE A 225 -5.09 -23.28 -13.22
N TYR A 226 -4.18 -22.48 -13.77
CA TYR A 226 -2.78 -22.86 -13.97
C TYR A 226 -1.94 -22.37 -12.79
N GLN A 227 -1.69 -23.30 -11.86
CA GLN A 227 -0.95 -23.06 -10.64
C GLN A 227 0.50 -23.54 -10.77
N ARG A 228 1.45 -22.65 -10.48
CA ARG A 228 2.88 -23.01 -10.40
C ARG A 228 3.31 -23.47 -9.02
N THR A 229 2.96 -22.70 -7.99
CA THR A 229 3.35 -22.99 -6.60
C THR A 229 2.17 -22.67 -5.69
N PRO A 230 1.67 -23.61 -4.88
CA PRO A 230 0.58 -23.33 -3.95
C PRO A 230 0.96 -22.26 -2.92
N ASN A 231 -0.04 -21.59 -2.35
CA ASN A 231 0.14 -20.55 -1.34
C ASN A 231 -0.45 -20.97 0.01
N TRP A 232 0.14 -20.48 1.10
CA TRP A 232 -0.48 -20.57 2.42
C TRP A 232 -1.79 -19.81 2.44
N LEU A 233 -2.86 -20.50 2.79
CA LEU A 233 -4.23 -19.97 2.84
C LEU A 233 -4.81 -20.14 4.23
N THR A 234 -5.41 -19.07 4.76
CA THR A 234 -6.15 -19.09 6.04
C THR A 234 -7.55 -18.52 5.86
N PRO A 235 -8.48 -18.78 6.81
CA PRO A 235 -9.81 -18.21 6.76
C PRO A 235 -9.77 -16.68 6.77
N ARG A 236 -10.64 -16.05 5.99
CA ARG A 236 -10.83 -14.61 6.00
C ARG A 236 -11.79 -14.21 7.12
N LEU A 237 -12.83 -15.02 7.36
CA LEU A 237 -13.88 -14.74 8.34
C LEU A 237 -14.54 -13.38 8.09
N ASP A 238 -14.82 -13.09 6.83
CA ASP A 238 -15.42 -11.81 6.46
C ASP A 238 -16.89 -11.71 6.90
N ALA A 239 -17.28 -10.52 7.36
CA ALA A 239 -18.61 -10.28 7.92
C ALA A 239 -19.11 -8.86 7.59
N PRO A 240 -20.44 -8.67 7.43
CA PRO A 240 -21.02 -7.35 7.31
C PRO A 240 -20.93 -6.59 8.65
N ILE A 241 -20.57 -5.31 8.58
CA ILE A 241 -20.66 -4.40 9.72
C ILE A 241 -22.08 -3.82 9.74
N HIS A 242 -22.87 -4.24 10.73
CA HIS A 242 -24.26 -3.84 10.87
C HIS A 242 -24.42 -2.32 11.03
N SER A 243 -25.56 -1.79 10.57
CA SER A 243 -25.87 -0.36 10.59
C SER A 243 -25.85 0.25 12.00
N TRP A 244 -26.27 -0.49 13.02
CA TRP A 244 -26.21 -0.05 14.41
C TRP A 244 -24.75 0.07 14.90
N THR A 245 -23.86 -0.86 14.51
CA THR A 245 -22.42 -0.79 14.82
C THR A 245 -21.78 0.42 14.14
N ARG A 246 -22.10 0.67 12.86
CA ARG A 246 -21.66 1.88 12.14
C ARG A 246 -22.15 3.17 12.81
N SER A 247 -23.38 3.16 13.33
CA SER A 247 -23.94 4.28 14.08
C SER A 247 -23.20 4.49 15.40
N LEU A 248 -22.85 3.42 16.12
CA LEU A 248 -22.02 3.51 17.33
C LEU A 248 -20.63 4.07 17.02
N PHE A 249 -19.97 3.64 15.94
CA PHE A 249 -18.68 4.22 15.55
C PHE A 249 -18.77 5.70 15.20
N LYS A 250 -19.88 6.14 14.59
CA LYS A 250 -20.12 7.55 14.28
C LYS A 250 -20.34 8.41 15.52
N TYR A 251 -21.21 7.96 16.43
CA TYR A 251 -21.65 8.77 17.58
C TYR A 251 -20.81 8.53 18.85
N VAL A 252 -20.05 7.45 18.91
CA VAL A 252 -19.15 7.10 20.02
C VAL A 252 -17.75 6.74 19.45
N PRO A 253 -16.97 7.73 18.96
CA PRO A 253 -15.67 7.50 18.34
C PRO A 253 -14.68 6.63 19.13
N PRO A 254 -14.64 6.66 20.48
CA PRO A 254 -13.75 5.78 21.25
C PRO A 254 -13.94 4.28 20.98
N LEU A 255 -15.14 3.83 20.57
CA LEU A 255 -15.36 2.44 20.20
C LEU A 255 -14.63 2.06 18.90
N MET A 256 -14.61 2.98 17.94
CA MET A 256 -13.88 2.81 16.68
C MET A 256 -12.37 2.79 16.94
N TRP A 257 -11.87 3.69 17.79
CA TRP A 257 -10.46 3.70 18.20
C TRP A 257 -10.06 2.40 18.90
N ARG A 258 -10.89 1.89 19.82
CA ARG A 258 -10.64 0.60 20.49
C ARG A 258 -10.59 -0.55 19.49
N LYS A 259 -11.54 -0.60 18.55
CA LYS A 259 -11.58 -1.64 17.51
C LYS A 259 -10.32 -1.59 16.65
N ARG A 260 -9.93 -0.40 16.19
CA ARG A 260 -8.71 -0.21 15.41
C ARG A 260 -7.46 -0.60 16.20
N ALA A 261 -7.42 -0.31 17.50
CA ALA A 261 -6.30 -0.72 18.37
C ALA A 261 -6.20 -2.23 18.57
N LEU A 262 -7.33 -2.92 18.75
CA LEU A 262 -7.34 -4.39 18.82
C LEU A 262 -6.85 -5.01 17.50
N GLN A 263 -7.23 -4.43 16.36
CA GLN A 263 -6.76 -4.88 15.05
C GLN A 263 -5.27 -4.60 14.87
N MET A 264 -4.77 -3.45 15.33
CA MET A 264 -3.36 -3.11 15.33
C MET A 264 -2.56 -4.13 16.16
N ASP A 265 -2.94 -4.37 17.42
CA ASP A 265 -2.26 -5.32 18.30
C ASP A 265 -2.24 -6.74 17.70
N PHE A 266 -3.38 -7.17 17.14
CA PHE A 266 -3.48 -8.47 16.50
C PHE A 266 -2.56 -8.58 15.27
N ARG A 267 -2.52 -7.55 14.40
CA ARG A 267 -1.65 -7.60 13.21
C ARG A 267 -0.17 -7.47 13.57
N GLU A 268 0.18 -6.71 14.60
CA GLU A 268 1.56 -6.64 15.10
C GLU A 268 2.04 -7.97 15.68
N SER A 269 1.19 -8.77 16.31
CA SER A 269 1.59 -10.09 16.84
C SER A 269 2.02 -11.07 15.74
N PHE A 270 1.53 -10.90 14.51
CA PHE A 270 1.88 -11.72 13.35
C PHE A 270 3.30 -11.45 12.83
N TYR A 271 3.96 -10.36 13.26
CA TYR A 271 5.35 -10.10 12.90
C TYR A 271 6.28 -11.26 13.30
N HIS A 272 6.02 -11.92 14.43
CA HIS A 272 6.82 -13.07 14.88
C HIS A 272 6.82 -14.25 13.90
N ILE A 273 5.79 -14.38 13.06
CA ILE A 273 5.72 -15.41 12.00
C ILE A 273 6.82 -15.19 10.95
N ILE A 274 7.15 -13.92 10.67
CA ILE A 274 8.16 -13.55 9.69
C ILE A 274 9.56 -13.71 10.27
N GLY A 275 9.76 -13.31 11.52
CA GLY A 275 11.07 -13.37 12.19
C GLY A 275 11.47 -14.76 12.69
N ASP A 276 10.49 -15.62 13.01
CA ASP A 276 10.70 -16.98 13.50
C ASP A 276 9.73 -17.97 12.82
N THR A 277 10.29 -18.75 11.89
CA THR A 277 9.55 -19.76 11.10
C THR A 277 9.03 -20.94 11.93
N SER A 278 9.50 -21.09 13.17
CA SER A 278 9.06 -22.08 14.15
C SER A 278 8.15 -21.52 15.25
N SER A 279 7.78 -20.24 15.14
CA SER A 279 6.88 -19.59 16.09
C SER A 279 5.51 -20.27 16.14
N LEU A 280 4.82 -20.10 17.27
CA LEU A 280 3.43 -20.57 17.45
C LEU A 280 2.50 -20.08 16.33
N GLY A 281 2.69 -18.84 15.86
CA GLY A 281 1.91 -18.30 14.75
C GLY A 281 2.19 -19.03 13.43
N ALA A 282 3.43 -19.41 13.13
CA ALA A 282 3.75 -20.17 11.93
C ALA A 282 3.09 -21.57 11.96
N GLU A 283 3.10 -22.24 13.12
CA GLU A 283 2.39 -23.51 13.31
C GLU A 283 0.86 -23.37 13.22
N GLU A 284 0.31 -22.26 13.69
CA GLU A 284 -1.11 -21.95 13.55
C GLU A 284 -1.49 -21.79 12.07
N ILE A 285 -0.70 -21.10 11.25
CA ILE A 285 -0.92 -21.00 9.80
C ILE A 285 -0.88 -22.37 9.13
N ARG A 286 0.10 -23.23 9.48
CA ARG A 286 0.19 -24.60 8.94
C ARG A 286 -1.07 -25.41 9.30
N THR A 287 -1.49 -25.32 10.55
CA THR A 287 -2.66 -26.04 11.09
C THR A 287 -3.95 -25.58 10.44
N LEU A 288 -4.19 -24.27 10.37
CA LEU A 288 -5.38 -23.69 9.73
C LEU A 288 -5.44 -24.07 8.25
N ASN A 289 -4.33 -23.96 7.52
CA ASN A 289 -4.29 -24.34 6.12
C ASN A 289 -4.64 -25.82 5.91
N LYS A 290 -4.06 -26.71 6.72
CA LYS A 290 -4.35 -28.14 6.70
C LYS A 290 -5.83 -28.42 7.00
N GLN A 291 -6.40 -27.80 8.03
CA GLN A 291 -7.82 -27.95 8.36
C GLN A 291 -8.73 -27.52 7.21
N MET A 292 -8.39 -26.45 6.50
CA MET A 292 -9.14 -25.99 5.33
C MET A 292 -9.03 -26.97 4.16
N LEU A 293 -7.85 -27.56 3.93
CA LEU A 293 -7.66 -28.61 2.93
C LEU A 293 -8.47 -29.87 3.26
N ASP A 294 -8.38 -30.34 4.51
CA ASP A 294 -9.13 -31.51 4.97
C ASP A 294 -10.65 -31.29 4.88
N THR A 295 -11.13 -30.09 5.23
CA THR A 295 -12.55 -29.73 5.14
C THR A 295 -13.04 -29.69 3.68
N ALA A 296 -12.23 -29.15 2.76
CA ALA A 296 -12.64 -28.99 1.38
C ALA A 296 -12.53 -30.30 0.56
N PHE A 297 -11.52 -31.13 0.82
CA PHE A 297 -11.15 -32.23 -0.07
C PHE A 297 -11.31 -33.63 0.56
N GLY A 298 -11.64 -33.74 1.85
CA GLY A 298 -11.93 -35.04 2.48
C GLY A 298 -10.78 -36.04 2.33
N ASP A 299 -11.00 -37.13 1.58
CA ASP A 299 -9.99 -38.18 1.32
C ASP A 299 -9.19 -37.98 0.01
N ASP A 300 -9.37 -36.87 -0.72
CA ASP A 300 -8.63 -36.58 -1.95
C ASP A 300 -7.20 -36.09 -1.64
N GLU A 301 -6.33 -37.04 -1.33
CA GLU A 301 -4.92 -36.79 -1.02
C GLU A 301 -4.12 -36.23 -2.20
N GLU A 302 -4.53 -36.48 -3.45
CA GLU A 302 -3.86 -35.94 -4.62
C GLU A 302 -4.06 -34.42 -4.72
N MET A 303 -5.30 -33.95 -4.52
CA MET A 303 -5.63 -32.53 -4.53
C MET A 303 -4.99 -31.79 -3.35
N LYS A 304 -5.01 -32.37 -2.14
CA LYS A 304 -4.30 -31.81 -0.98
C LYS A 304 -2.81 -31.63 -1.26
N LYS A 305 -2.17 -32.63 -1.86
CA LYS A 305 -0.74 -32.56 -2.23
C LYS A 305 -0.46 -31.45 -3.25
N LYS A 306 -1.34 -31.25 -4.24
CA LYS A 306 -1.20 -30.15 -5.22
C LYS A 306 -1.34 -28.76 -4.58
N LEU A 307 -2.08 -28.65 -3.48
CA LEU A 307 -2.37 -27.38 -2.81
C LEU A 307 -1.53 -27.11 -1.56
N GLN A 308 -0.75 -28.07 -1.08
CA GLN A 308 0.11 -27.93 0.10
C GLN A 308 1.41 -27.19 -0.24
N PRO A 309 1.68 -26.00 0.35
CA PRO A 309 2.95 -25.32 0.18
C PRO A 309 4.12 -26.09 0.84
N ASN A 310 5.30 -25.97 0.23
CA ASN A 310 6.55 -26.62 0.66
C ASN A 310 7.62 -25.64 1.15
N TYR A 311 7.21 -24.43 1.54
CA TYR A 311 8.09 -23.37 2.04
C TYR A 311 7.49 -22.76 3.32
N ASN A 312 8.28 -22.03 4.10
CA ASN A 312 7.86 -21.50 5.39
C ASN A 312 6.72 -20.47 5.28
N PRO A 313 5.73 -20.51 6.19
CA PRO A 313 4.79 -19.41 6.40
C PRO A 313 5.53 -18.09 6.56
N GLY A 314 4.99 -17.02 5.94
CA GLY A 314 5.61 -15.70 5.95
C GLY A 314 6.55 -15.42 4.76
N CYS A 315 7.06 -16.43 4.04
CA CYS A 315 7.92 -16.15 2.86
C CYS A 315 7.20 -15.36 1.75
N LYS A 316 5.92 -15.67 1.55
CA LYS A 316 4.98 -14.89 0.75
C LYS A 316 3.89 -14.36 1.67
N ARG A 317 3.19 -13.30 1.24
CA ARG A 317 1.99 -12.82 1.92
C ARG A 317 0.98 -13.97 2.00
N ILE A 318 0.51 -14.24 3.22
CA ILE A 318 -0.49 -15.29 3.48
C ILE A 318 -1.79 -14.87 2.81
N ILE A 319 -2.40 -15.79 2.07
CA ILE A 319 -3.65 -15.53 1.37
C ILE A 319 -4.81 -15.77 2.33
N ILE A 320 -5.75 -14.82 2.41
CA ILE A 320 -6.96 -14.99 3.22
C ILE A 320 -8.19 -15.13 2.32
N SER A 321 -8.89 -16.25 2.45
CA SER A 321 -10.06 -16.54 1.62
C SER A 321 -10.94 -17.60 2.27
N ASP A 322 -12.25 -17.41 2.19
CA ASP A 322 -13.22 -18.43 2.60
C ASP A 322 -13.70 -19.27 1.38
N ASP A 323 -13.66 -18.70 0.17
CA ASP A 323 -14.36 -19.28 -1.00
C ASP A 323 -13.48 -20.08 -1.98
N TYR A 324 -12.15 -19.99 -1.87
CA TYR A 324 -11.24 -20.53 -2.88
C TYR A 324 -11.22 -22.06 -2.92
N TYR A 325 -10.90 -22.72 -1.81
CA TYR A 325 -10.92 -24.20 -1.79
C TYR A 325 -12.32 -24.77 -2.07
N PRO A 326 -13.42 -24.23 -1.51
CA PRO A 326 -14.76 -24.66 -1.92
C PRO A 326 -15.06 -24.46 -3.42
N THR A 327 -14.44 -23.48 -4.07
CA THR A 327 -14.61 -23.30 -5.52
C THR A 327 -13.89 -24.38 -6.33
N LEU A 328 -12.76 -24.88 -5.84
CA LEU A 328 -11.98 -25.92 -6.51
C LEU A 328 -12.64 -27.31 -6.48
N THR A 329 -13.68 -27.51 -5.65
CA THR A 329 -14.43 -28.78 -5.60
C THR A 329 -15.54 -28.86 -6.65
N LYS A 330 -15.81 -27.77 -7.38
CA LYS A 330 -16.84 -27.72 -8.42
C LYS A 330 -16.40 -28.49 -9.67
N GLU A 331 -17.32 -29.24 -10.27
CA GLU A 331 -17.04 -30.13 -11.41
C GLU A 331 -16.45 -29.42 -12.64
N HIS A 332 -16.83 -28.17 -12.89
CA HIS A 332 -16.36 -27.37 -14.04
C HIS A 332 -15.11 -26.53 -13.75
N VAL A 333 -14.51 -26.70 -12.56
CA VAL A 333 -13.29 -26.01 -12.14
C VAL A 333 -12.15 -27.02 -12.07
N HIS A 334 -11.09 -26.78 -12.83
CA HIS A 334 -9.96 -27.70 -12.93
C HIS A 334 -8.67 -27.02 -12.49
N LEU A 335 -7.97 -27.63 -11.53
CA LEU A 335 -6.62 -27.22 -11.12
C LEU A 335 -5.58 -27.96 -11.98
N ILE A 336 -4.79 -27.18 -12.73
CA ILE A 336 -3.70 -27.67 -13.57
C ILE A 336 -2.37 -27.24 -12.95
N THR A 337 -1.55 -28.22 -12.59
CA THR A 337 -0.19 -28.03 -12.05
C THR A 337 0.89 -28.36 -13.07
N ASP A 338 0.50 -28.83 -14.25
CA ASP A 338 1.41 -29.12 -15.36
C ASP A 338 2.01 -27.81 -15.90
N LYS A 339 3.28 -27.83 -16.27
CA LYS A 339 3.96 -26.65 -16.80
C LYS A 339 3.40 -26.29 -18.18
N ILE A 340 3.08 -25.01 -18.37
CA ILE A 340 2.64 -24.48 -19.66
C ILE A 340 3.82 -24.50 -20.64
N SER A 341 3.63 -25.12 -21.79
CA SER A 341 4.61 -25.16 -22.88
C SER A 341 4.45 -23.96 -23.81
N ALA A 342 3.21 -23.68 -24.23
CA ALA A 342 2.87 -22.56 -25.10
C ALA A 342 1.38 -22.19 -24.97
N ILE A 343 1.04 -21.01 -25.43
CA ILE A 343 -0.34 -20.61 -25.74
C ILE A 343 -0.56 -20.91 -27.24
N THR A 344 -1.63 -21.62 -27.56
CA THR A 344 -2.01 -21.90 -28.96
C THR A 344 -2.98 -20.82 -29.44
N ASN A 345 -3.37 -20.87 -30.72
CA ASN A 345 -4.38 -19.95 -31.26
C ASN A 345 -5.73 -20.06 -30.53
N SER A 346 -6.06 -21.22 -29.93
CA SER A 346 -7.34 -21.52 -29.30
C SER A 346 -7.28 -21.75 -27.79
N GLY A 347 -6.10 -21.84 -27.18
CA GLY A 347 -6.01 -22.28 -25.80
C GLY A 347 -4.60 -22.38 -25.23
N ILE A 348 -4.41 -23.29 -24.27
CA ILE A 348 -3.16 -23.47 -23.54
C ILE A 348 -2.67 -24.91 -23.70
N GLU A 349 -1.41 -25.06 -24.13
CA GLU A 349 -0.70 -26.34 -24.19
C GLU A 349 0.16 -26.52 -22.94
N VAL A 350 0.07 -27.69 -22.32
CA VAL A 350 0.94 -28.10 -21.21
C VAL A 350 1.91 -29.19 -21.63
N GLU A 351 2.95 -29.39 -20.81
CA GLU A 351 3.90 -30.49 -21.02
C GLU A 351 3.17 -31.83 -21.14
N GLY A 352 3.57 -32.64 -22.13
CA GLY A 352 2.86 -33.86 -22.52
C GLY A 352 1.87 -33.68 -23.68
N GLY A 353 1.70 -32.46 -24.21
CA GLY A 353 0.95 -32.18 -25.45
C GLY A 353 -0.57 -32.07 -25.26
N ARG A 354 -1.07 -32.04 -24.02
CA ARG A 354 -2.49 -31.75 -23.76
C ARG A 354 -2.75 -30.27 -24.07
N VAL A 355 -3.76 -30.02 -24.91
CA VAL A 355 -4.26 -28.68 -25.23
C VAL A 355 -5.66 -28.52 -24.69
N ASP A 356 -5.89 -27.45 -23.94
CA ASP A 356 -7.19 -27.05 -23.44
C ASP A 356 -7.63 -25.74 -24.13
N ASP A 357 -8.78 -25.76 -24.81
CA ASP A 357 -9.34 -24.58 -25.49
C ASP A 357 -10.06 -23.62 -24.51
N TYR A 358 -9.89 -22.31 -24.74
CA TYR A 358 -10.49 -21.25 -23.94
C TYR A 358 -10.96 -20.06 -24.80
N ASP A 359 -12.02 -19.40 -24.36
CA ASP A 359 -12.50 -18.14 -24.95
C ASP A 359 -11.77 -16.93 -24.36
N LEU A 360 -11.27 -17.07 -23.12
CA LEU A 360 -10.61 -16.02 -22.35
C LEU A 360 -9.42 -16.58 -21.57
N ILE A 361 -8.29 -15.90 -21.64
CA ILE A 361 -7.12 -16.14 -20.76
C ILE A 361 -6.93 -14.91 -19.87
N ILE A 362 -6.95 -15.13 -18.55
CA ILE A 362 -6.69 -14.14 -17.52
C ILE A 362 -5.26 -14.35 -16.98
N CYS A 363 -4.39 -13.39 -17.19
CA CYS A 363 -3.08 -13.33 -16.55
C CYS A 363 -3.22 -12.67 -15.17
N ALA A 364 -3.20 -13.47 -14.11
CA ALA A 364 -3.10 -13.03 -12.72
C ALA A 364 -1.65 -13.19 -12.22
N THR A 365 -0.71 -12.69 -13.04
CA THR A 365 0.73 -12.97 -12.96
C THR A 365 1.54 -11.92 -12.20
N GLY A 366 0.84 -10.96 -11.58
CA GLY A 366 1.44 -9.98 -10.67
C GLY A 366 1.95 -8.73 -11.38
N PHE A 367 3.01 -8.15 -10.83
CA PHE A 367 3.54 -6.84 -11.24
C PHE A 367 5.06 -6.89 -11.34
N GLU A 368 5.66 -5.91 -12.00
CA GLU A 368 7.10 -5.68 -11.93
C GLU A 368 7.42 -4.95 -10.62
N THR A 369 8.13 -5.62 -9.70
CA THR A 369 8.29 -5.17 -8.30
C THR A 369 9.70 -4.84 -7.88
N LEU A 370 10.71 -5.23 -8.68
CA LEU A 370 12.12 -5.03 -8.38
C LEU A 370 12.66 -3.74 -9.00
N ASP A 371 12.07 -3.31 -10.12
CA ASP A 371 12.42 -2.07 -10.81
C ASP A 371 11.58 -0.91 -10.29
N PHE A 372 11.92 -0.46 -9.07
CA PHE A 372 11.31 0.73 -8.48
C PHE A 372 11.44 1.93 -9.43
N MET A 373 10.43 2.82 -9.44
CA MET A 373 10.32 3.97 -10.35
C MET A 373 10.17 3.67 -11.84
N HIS A 374 10.27 2.42 -12.29
CA HIS A 374 10.08 2.10 -13.71
C HIS A 374 8.68 2.51 -14.21
N PRO A 375 8.54 3.10 -15.41
CA PRO A 375 9.58 3.37 -16.41
C PRO A 375 10.23 4.76 -16.34
N ILE A 376 10.04 5.51 -15.24
CA ILE A 376 10.49 6.90 -15.11
C ILE A 376 12.02 6.97 -15.10
N GLU A 377 12.60 7.72 -16.03
CA GLU A 377 14.03 7.96 -16.07
C GLU A 377 14.45 9.06 -15.09
N MET A 378 15.17 8.67 -14.04
CA MET A 378 15.58 9.57 -12.96
C MET A 378 17.08 9.83 -13.01
N ARG A 379 17.49 11.11 -12.98
CA ARG A 379 18.89 11.55 -12.90
C ARG A 379 19.08 12.51 -11.73
N GLY A 380 19.94 12.14 -10.79
CA GLY A 380 20.19 12.90 -9.57
C GLY A 380 21.44 13.76 -9.63
N TYR A 381 22.11 13.88 -8.48
CA TYR A 381 23.33 14.67 -8.28
C TYR A 381 24.39 14.36 -9.34
N ALA A 382 25.00 15.39 -9.93
CA ALA A 382 25.98 15.28 -11.00
C ALA A 382 25.49 14.46 -12.22
N GLY A 383 24.18 14.43 -12.48
CA GLY A 383 23.57 13.75 -13.61
C GLY A 383 23.52 12.21 -13.51
N LYS A 384 23.84 11.65 -12.34
CA LYS A 384 23.92 10.20 -12.13
C LYS A 384 22.55 9.53 -12.25
N PRO A 385 22.39 8.49 -13.08
CA PRO A 385 21.11 7.82 -13.25
C PRO A 385 20.76 6.94 -12.04
N LEU A 386 19.48 6.90 -11.66
CA LEU A 386 18.99 6.07 -10.55
C LEU A 386 19.23 4.57 -10.77
N SER A 387 19.20 4.12 -12.03
CA SER A 387 19.53 2.74 -12.39
C SER A 387 20.96 2.35 -12.02
N GLU A 388 21.90 3.31 -12.01
CA GLU A 388 23.27 3.08 -11.56
C GLU A 388 23.35 3.04 -10.04
N VAL A 389 22.65 3.96 -9.35
CA VAL A 389 22.54 3.96 -7.87
C VAL A 389 21.98 2.62 -7.36
N TRP A 390 21.05 2.01 -8.10
CA TRP A 390 20.41 0.74 -7.75
C TRP A 390 20.92 -0.48 -8.51
N LYS A 391 22.06 -0.40 -9.18
CA LYS A 391 22.64 -1.51 -9.98
C LYS A 391 22.79 -2.82 -9.18
N GLY A 392 23.02 -2.73 -7.86
CA GLY A 392 23.14 -3.87 -6.95
C GLY A 392 21.87 -4.15 -6.12
N GLY A 393 20.70 -3.76 -6.62
CA GLY A 393 19.42 -3.82 -5.91
C GLY A 393 19.03 -2.48 -5.29
N ALA A 394 17.72 -2.19 -5.30
CA ALA A 394 17.18 -0.94 -4.83
C ALA A 394 17.37 -0.75 -3.32
N LYS A 395 17.81 0.44 -2.91
CA LYS A 395 18.13 0.81 -1.52
C LYS A 395 17.75 2.26 -1.24
N ALA A 396 17.31 2.52 -0.02
CA ALA A 396 16.97 3.86 0.46
C ALA A 396 17.18 3.95 1.98
N LEU A 397 17.49 5.12 2.51
CA LEU A 397 17.53 5.36 3.95
C LEU A 397 16.10 5.39 4.47
N TYR A 398 15.79 4.46 5.39
CA TYR A 398 14.44 4.21 5.91
C TYR A 398 13.40 3.89 4.83
N GLY A 399 13.82 3.55 3.61
CA GLY A 399 12.93 3.40 2.46
C GLY A 399 12.37 4.72 1.91
N ILE A 400 12.93 5.87 2.31
CA ILE A 400 12.39 7.22 2.05
C ILE A 400 13.32 8.06 1.19
N THR A 401 14.60 8.20 1.56
CA THR A 401 15.56 9.05 0.83
C THR A 401 16.61 8.19 0.13
N VAL A 402 17.01 8.60 -1.07
CA VAL A 402 17.90 7.82 -1.93
C VAL A 402 19.24 8.54 -2.09
N GLU A 403 20.32 7.78 -2.07
CA GLU A 403 21.67 8.30 -2.32
C GLU A 403 21.74 8.97 -3.69
N ASP A 404 22.47 10.08 -3.77
CA ASP A 404 22.62 10.89 -4.98
C ASP A 404 21.29 11.39 -5.59
N MET A 405 20.18 11.39 -4.86
CA MET A 405 18.90 11.97 -5.28
C MET A 405 18.52 13.10 -4.31
N PRO A 406 19.04 14.32 -4.50
CA PRO A 406 18.81 15.41 -3.57
C PRO A 406 17.34 15.88 -3.61
N ASN A 407 16.82 16.32 -2.46
CA ASN A 407 15.43 16.77 -2.32
C ASN A 407 14.40 15.80 -2.93
N PHE A 408 14.69 14.51 -2.84
CA PHE A 408 13.83 13.44 -3.30
C PHE A 408 13.40 12.57 -2.12
N GLY A 409 12.10 12.34 -2.03
CA GLY A 409 11.50 11.41 -1.07
C GLY A 409 10.64 10.39 -1.79
N MET A 410 10.53 9.19 -1.25
CA MET A 410 9.63 8.17 -1.78
C MET A 410 8.82 7.51 -0.67
N LEU A 411 7.56 7.24 -0.98
CA LEU A 411 6.68 6.45 -0.13
C LEU A 411 6.58 5.05 -0.70
N TYR A 412 6.46 4.08 0.20
CA TYR A 412 6.46 2.67 -0.15
C TYR A 412 7.67 2.28 -1.01
N GLY A 413 8.84 2.86 -0.69
CA GLY A 413 10.11 2.61 -1.36
C GLY A 413 10.75 1.26 -0.99
N PRO A 414 12.00 1.02 -1.39
CA PRO A 414 12.73 -0.20 -1.05
C PRO A 414 12.72 -0.48 0.45
N ASN A 415 12.58 -1.75 0.82
CA ASN A 415 12.60 -2.24 2.18
C ASN A 415 11.51 -1.67 3.11
N THR A 416 10.30 -1.45 2.60
CA THR A 416 9.17 -0.91 3.40
C THR A 416 7.90 -1.75 3.33
N ASN A 417 7.85 -2.76 2.45
CA ASN A 417 6.71 -3.65 2.33
C ASN A 417 6.52 -4.55 3.56
N LEU A 418 5.28 -4.88 3.86
CA LEU A 418 4.88 -5.67 5.01
C LEU A 418 4.17 -6.97 4.59
N GLY A 419 4.45 -8.04 5.33
CA GLY A 419 3.71 -9.30 5.23
C GLY A 419 2.54 -9.43 6.22
N HIS A 420 2.49 -8.59 7.26
CA HIS A 420 1.62 -8.82 8.43
C HIS A 420 0.61 -7.69 8.73
N ASN A 421 0.90 -6.43 8.39
CA ASN A 421 0.10 -5.27 8.81
C ASN A 421 -0.30 -4.35 7.62
N SER A 422 -1.01 -3.26 7.92
CA SER A 422 -1.48 -2.26 6.97
C SER A 422 -0.35 -1.34 6.48
N ILE A 423 -0.17 -1.28 5.15
CA ILE A 423 0.84 -0.39 4.56
C ILE A 423 0.53 1.09 4.77
N ILE A 424 -0.72 1.46 5.04
CA ILE A 424 -1.13 2.86 5.31
C ILE A 424 -0.38 3.41 6.53
N LEU A 425 -0.07 2.56 7.51
CA LEU A 425 0.66 2.94 8.72
C LEU A 425 2.11 3.35 8.40
N MET A 426 2.74 2.64 7.46
CA MET A 426 4.09 2.96 6.97
C MET A 426 4.04 4.24 6.12
N ILE A 427 3.03 4.36 5.24
CA ILE A 427 2.82 5.53 4.38
C ILE A 427 2.66 6.80 5.21
N GLU A 428 1.86 6.78 6.28
CA GLU A 428 1.71 7.95 7.13
C GLU A 428 3.01 8.32 7.85
N ALA A 429 3.81 7.34 8.30
CA ALA A 429 5.10 7.60 8.92
C ALA A 429 6.10 8.22 7.92
N GLN A 430 6.15 7.67 6.70
CA GLN A 430 6.96 8.19 5.59
C GLN A 430 6.55 9.61 5.19
N SER A 431 5.24 9.85 5.05
CA SER A 431 4.66 11.16 4.70
C SER A 431 5.08 12.24 5.70
N ARG A 432 5.02 11.94 7.00
CA ARG A 432 5.46 12.85 8.07
C ARG A 432 6.95 13.15 8.01
N TYR A 433 7.77 12.11 7.82
CA TYR A 433 9.22 12.25 7.68
C TYR A 433 9.60 13.11 6.46
N ILE A 434 9.00 12.83 5.30
CA ILE A 434 9.19 13.62 4.07
C ILE A 434 8.77 15.08 4.30
N ASN A 435 7.63 15.33 4.95
CA ASN A 435 7.18 16.68 5.24
C ASN A 435 8.12 17.45 6.17
N ALA A 436 8.79 16.76 7.11
CA ALA A 436 9.82 17.37 7.94
C ALA A 436 11.07 17.76 7.14
N LEU A 437 11.44 16.99 6.10
CA LEU A 437 12.50 17.34 5.16
C LEU A 437 12.11 18.52 4.24
N ILE A 438 10.84 18.58 3.84
CA ILE A 438 10.31 19.66 2.98
C ILE A 438 10.24 21.00 3.74
N CYS A 439 9.95 20.99 5.03
CA CYS A 439 9.79 22.21 5.84
C CYS A 439 10.94 23.24 5.70
N PRO A 440 12.23 22.87 5.86
CA PRO A 440 13.33 23.80 5.63
C PRO A 440 13.49 24.23 4.15
N ILE A 441 13.16 23.37 3.18
CA ILE A 441 13.15 23.72 1.74
C ILE A 441 12.13 24.83 1.48
N LEU A 442 10.93 24.72 2.03
CA LEU A 442 9.90 25.77 1.93
C LEU A 442 10.35 27.07 2.61
N SER A 443 11.08 26.97 3.72
CA SER A 443 11.62 28.12 4.44
C SER A 443 12.71 28.84 3.64
N ALA A 444 13.57 28.09 2.96
CA ALA A 444 14.57 28.61 2.02
C ALA A 444 13.90 29.27 0.80
N ARG A 445 12.93 28.59 0.17
CA ARG A 445 12.16 29.12 -0.98
C ARG A 445 11.51 30.47 -0.66
N LYS A 446 10.90 30.64 0.52
CA LYS A 446 10.30 31.92 0.95
C LYS A 446 11.29 33.07 1.04
N GLN A 447 12.57 32.76 1.26
CA GLN A 447 13.67 33.72 1.33
C GLN A 447 14.41 33.87 -0.01
N ASN A 448 13.93 33.23 -1.08
CA ASN A 448 14.62 33.08 -2.37
C ASN A 448 16.00 32.43 -2.25
N LEU A 449 16.17 31.55 -1.26
CA LEU A 449 17.37 30.73 -1.07
C LEU A 449 17.12 29.33 -1.64
N SER A 450 18.20 28.72 -2.11
CA SER A 450 18.33 27.34 -2.53
C SER A 450 18.76 26.45 -1.36
N LEU A 451 18.24 25.22 -1.32
CA LEU A 451 18.63 24.24 -0.31
C LEU A 451 18.55 22.85 -0.93
N SER A 452 19.59 22.05 -0.71
CA SER A 452 19.69 20.65 -1.16
C SER A 452 19.97 19.78 0.06
N ILE A 453 19.21 18.70 0.19
CA ILE A 453 19.31 17.72 1.27
C ILE A 453 19.43 16.33 0.62
N ARG A 454 20.52 15.62 0.90
CA ARG A 454 20.74 14.24 0.43
C ARG A 454 21.29 13.34 1.55
N PRO A 455 20.91 12.06 1.63
CA PRO A 455 21.40 11.19 2.69
C PRO A 455 22.90 10.92 2.51
N LYS A 456 23.65 10.83 3.61
CA LYS A 456 25.07 10.46 3.58
C LYS A 456 25.26 9.02 3.13
N SER A 457 26.23 8.79 2.25
CA SER A 457 26.59 7.46 1.77
C SER A 457 26.93 6.48 2.91
N SER A 458 27.68 6.94 3.91
CA SER A 458 28.03 6.11 5.09
C SER A 458 26.80 5.64 5.86
N ARG A 459 25.78 6.51 6.01
CA ARG A 459 24.53 6.18 6.70
C ARG A 459 23.67 5.23 5.89
N MET A 460 23.60 5.43 4.58
CA MET A 460 22.94 4.50 3.64
C MET A 460 23.51 3.09 3.78
N ILE A 461 24.84 2.96 3.73
CA ILE A 461 25.54 1.67 3.85
C ILE A 461 25.27 1.01 5.20
N GLU A 462 25.42 1.75 6.30
CA GLU A 462 25.20 1.24 7.66
C GLU A 462 23.78 0.70 7.83
N PHE A 463 22.77 1.50 7.46
CA PHE A 463 21.37 1.14 7.61
C PHE A 463 21.00 -0.08 6.78
N ASN A 464 21.33 -0.07 5.47
CA ASN A 464 20.97 -1.16 4.57
C ASN A 464 21.72 -2.45 4.90
N SER A 465 22.99 -2.38 5.34
CA SER A 465 23.74 -3.59 5.73
C SER A 465 23.19 -4.24 7.00
N ARG A 466 22.72 -3.43 7.96
CA ARG A 466 22.00 -3.96 9.13
C ARG A 466 20.69 -4.63 8.72
N LEU A 467 19.89 -3.94 7.92
CA LEU A 467 18.59 -4.41 7.46
C LEU A 467 18.70 -5.73 6.67
N GLN A 468 19.68 -5.88 5.77
CA GLN A 468 19.86 -7.12 5.02
C GLN A 468 20.27 -8.30 5.91
N ARG A 469 21.09 -8.07 6.95
CA ARG A 469 21.41 -9.13 7.94
C ARG A 469 20.17 -9.61 8.70
N GLU A 470 19.25 -8.70 9.03
CA GLU A 470 17.99 -9.06 9.68
C GLU A 470 17.09 -9.86 8.71
N LEU A 471 16.93 -9.39 7.47
CA LEU A 471 16.10 -10.04 6.45
C LEU A 471 16.58 -11.45 6.07
N GLN A 472 17.90 -11.69 6.02
CA GLN A 472 18.48 -13.01 5.73
C GLN A 472 18.11 -14.08 6.76
N ASN A 473 17.75 -13.68 7.98
CA ASN A 473 17.32 -14.59 9.05
C ASN A 473 15.79 -14.74 9.13
N SER A 474 15.05 -14.13 8.22
CA SER A 474 13.58 -14.15 8.21
C SER A 474 13.00 -15.20 7.26
N ALA A 475 11.71 -15.47 7.38
CA ALA A 475 10.95 -16.32 6.46
C ALA A 475 11.05 -15.86 4.99
N PHE A 476 11.30 -14.57 4.73
CA PHE A 476 11.46 -14.05 3.36
C PHE A 476 12.69 -14.64 2.63
N ALA A 477 13.71 -15.06 3.39
CA ALA A 477 14.94 -15.61 2.85
C ALA A 477 14.85 -17.12 2.53
N ASP A 478 13.69 -17.75 2.72
CA ASP A 478 13.52 -19.20 2.50
C ASP A 478 13.96 -19.62 1.07
N PRO A 479 14.93 -20.55 0.94
CA PRO A 479 15.45 -20.99 -0.36
C PRO A 479 14.44 -21.77 -1.19
N ASN A 480 13.43 -22.40 -0.57
CA ASN A 480 12.38 -23.14 -1.27
C ASN A 480 11.26 -22.23 -1.80
N CYS A 481 11.36 -20.92 -1.54
CA CYS A 481 10.34 -19.97 -1.85
C CYS A 481 10.83 -18.91 -2.83
N GLN A 482 10.16 -18.84 -3.98
CA GLN A 482 10.32 -17.77 -4.96
C GLN A 482 9.19 -16.76 -4.78
N SER A 483 9.50 -15.62 -4.17
CA SER A 483 8.57 -14.50 -3.93
C SER A 483 9.03 -13.26 -4.71
N TRP A 484 8.11 -12.33 -4.95
CA TRP A 484 8.41 -11.07 -5.62
C TRP A 484 9.23 -10.09 -4.76
N TYR A 485 9.60 -10.48 -3.53
CA TYR A 485 10.31 -9.65 -2.56
C TYR A 485 11.83 -9.60 -2.78
N LYS A 486 12.38 -10.58 -3.50
CA LYS A 486 13.82 -10.78 -3.66
C LYS A 486 14.20 -10.91 -5.12
N ASN A 487 15.41 -10.47 -5.45
CA ASN A 487 15.98 -10.63 -6.79
C ASN A 487 16.55 -12.05 -6.98
N ASP A 488 17.08 -12.31 -8.17
CA ASP A 488 17.68 -13.60 -8.53
C ASP A 488 18.91 -13.96 -7.67
N ASP A 489 19.59 -12.97 -7.11
CA ASP A 489 20.71 -13.15 -6.17
C ASP A 489 20.24 -13.44 -4.72
N GLY A 490 18.93 -13.45 -4.48
CA GLY A 490 18.32 -13.65 -3.15
C GLY A 490 18.31 -12.40 -2.26
N LEU A 491 18.72 -11.24 -2.77
CA LEU A 491 18.67 -9.96 -2.06
C LEU A 491 17.21 -9.50 -1.92
N ILE A 492 16.75 -9.27 -0.69
CA ILE A 492 15.38 -8.84 -0.39
C ILE A 492 15.32 -7.31 -0.48
N THR A 493 14.68 -6.77 -1.53
CA THR A 493 14.64 -5.32 -1.81
C THR A 493 13.31 -4.68 -1.46
N ASN A 494 12.23 -5.45 -1.30
CA ASN A 494 10.90 -4.90 -1.06
C ASN A 494 10.55 -4.77 0.43
N ASN A 495 10.86 -5.78 1.24
CA ASN A 495 10.27 -5.92 2.57
C ASN A 495 11.06 -5.22 3.68
N TRP A 496 10.31 -4.69 4.65
CA TRP A 496 10.82 -4.20 5.92
C TRP A 496 11.20 -5.36 6.85
N SER A 497 12.30 -5.22 7.59
CA SER A 497 12.80 -6.25 8.50
C SER A 497 12.09 -6.29 9.85
N GLY A 498 11.55 -5.15 10.30
CA GLY A 498 10.93 -4.98 11.61
C GLY A 498 9.40 -4.98 11.60
N ASN A 499 8.83 -4.50 12.69
CA ASN A 499 7.38 -4.27 12.83
C ASN A 499 6.99 -2.80 12.55
N VAL A 500 5.70 -2.49 12.54
CA VAL A 500 5.22 -1.14 12.19
C VAL A 500 5.55 -0.13 13.28
N VAL A 501 5.42 -0.51 14.55
CA VAL A 501 5.68 0.39 15.68
C VAL A 501 7.14 0.84 15.68
N GLU A 502 8.07 -0.09 15.49
CA GLU A 502 9.50 0.20 15.37
C GLU A 502 9.77 1.15 14.20
N TYR A 503 9.17 0.90 13.03
CA TYR A 503 9.34 1.78 11.87
C TYR A 503 8.84 3.20 12.14
N GLN A 504 7.68 3.33 12.79
CA GLN A 504 7.12 4.61 13.20
C GLN A 504 7.98 5.34 14.23
N GLU A 505 8.68 4.61 15.11
CA GLU A 505 9.61 5.21 16.08
C GLU A 505 10.90 5.70 15.41
N ILE A 506 11.45 4.92 14.49
CA ILE A 506 12.63 5.30 13.70
C ILE A 506 12.33 6.55 12.87
N THR A 507 11.19 6.57 12.18
CA THR A 507 10.77 7.68 11.31
C THR A 507 10.05 8.81 12.05
N GLY A 508 9.83 8.66 13.36
CA GLY A 508 9.28 9.71 14.22
C GLY A 508 10.25 10.86 14.51
N LYS A 509 11.47 10.82 13.97
CA LYS A 509 12.49 11.85 14.10
C LYS A 509 13.36 11.94 12.84
N VAL A 510 13.85 13.14 12.53
CA VAL A 510 14.89 13.39 11.52
C VAL A 510 16.17 13.77 12.27
N ASP A 511 17.23 12.98 12.11
CA ASP A 511 18.58 13.38 12.52
C ASP A 511 19.24 14.10 11.35
N TRP A 512 19.46 15.41 11.48
CA TRP A 512 20.08 16.20 10.41
C TRP A 512 21.55 15.82 10.16
N LYS A 513 22.19 15.08 11.08
CA LYS A 513 23.53 14.53 10.87
C LYS A 513 23.57 13.38 9.86
N ASP A 514 22.45 12.73 9.59
CA ASP A 514 22.32 11.68 8.57
C ASP A 514 22.38 12.26 7.14
N TYR A 515 22.30 13.58 6.99
CA TYR A 515 22.19 14.26 5.70
C TYR A 515 23.40 15.16 5.40
N GLU A 516 23.71 15.26 4.12
CA GLU A 516 24.53 16.32 3.54
C GLU A 516 23.60 17.45 3.10
N ILE A 517 23.96 18.68 3.48
CA ILE A 517 23.12 19.86 3.28
C ILE A 517 23.94 20.92 2.55
N GLU A 518 23.43 21.39 1.42
CA GLU A 518 24.10 22.34 0.54
C GLU A 518 23.16 23.49 0.13
N GLY A 519 23.72 24.62 -0.30
CA GLY A 519 22.97 25.83 -0.68
C GLY A 519 23.13 26.98 0.31
N ASP A 520 22.66 28.14 -0.07
CA ASP A 520 22.63 29.36 0.73
C ASP A 520 21.61 29.29 1.88
N GLY A 521 20.57 28.47 1.75
CA GLY A 521 19.59 28.19 2.82
C GLY A 521 20.11 27.30 3.96
N LYS A 522 21.34 26.77 3.88
CA LYS A 522 21.84 25.74 4.80
C LYS A 522 22.01 26.19 6.25
N GLY A 523 22.22 27.49 6.48
CA GLY A 523 22.52 28.03 7.82
C GLY A 523 21.45 27.73 8.87
N GLY A 524 20.20 27.52 8.47
CA GLY A 524 19.11 27.12 9.38
C GLY A 524 19.15 25.65 9.84
N LEU A 525 20.00 24.82 9.24
CA LEU A 525 20.17 23.40 9.55
C LEU A 525 21.59 23.02 9.97
N GLU A 526 22.59 23.87 9.72
CA GLU A 526 23.96 23.62 10.17
C GLU A 526 24.03 23.42 11.70
N GLY A 527 24.63 22.32 12.14
CA GLY A 527 24.76 21.98 13.56
C GLY A 527 23.45 21.58 14.26
N LYS A 528 22.32 21.54 13.54
CA LYS A 528 21.05 21.06 14.08
C LYS A 528 21.14 19.57 14.40
N GLY A 529 20.68 19.19 15.60
CA GLY A 529 20.64 17.80 16.05
C GLY A 529 19.43 17.06 15.49
N GLU A 530 18.63 16.46 16.38
CA GLU A 530 17.40 15.78 15.97
C GLU A 530 16.20 16.75 15.91
N SER A 531 15.29 16.54 14.96
CA SER A 531 13.94 17.12 14.95
C SER A 531 12.92 16.02 15.17
N ARG A 532 12.13 16.13 16.26
CA ARG A 532 11.09 15.15 16.59
C ARG A 532 9.79 15.51 15.89
N ILE A 533 9.25 14.54 15.15
CA ILE A 533 7.98 14.62 14.43
C ILE A 533 6.88 13.92 15.25
N GLY A 534 7.25 12.87 15.98
CA GLY A 534 6.34 12.00 16.69
C GLY A 534 5.80 10.88 15.80
N ARG A 535 4.99 10.00 16.39
CA ARG A 535 4.28 8.93 15.67
C ARG A 535 2.81 8.90 16.02
N VAL A 536 2.02 8.30 15.13
CA VAL A 536 0.66 7.91 15.46
C VAL A 536 0.74 6.67 16.33
N ARG A 537 0.00 6.69 17.44
CA ARG A 537 -0.15 5.53 18.32
C ARG A 537 -1.53 4.95 18.10
N GLU A 538 -1.56 3.74 17.57
CA GLU A 538 -2.80 3.03 17.27
C GLU A 538 -2.91 1.73 18.05
N GLU A 539 -1.80 1.26 18.62
CA GLU A 539 -1.76 0.13 19.55
C GLU A 539 -2.48 0.43 20.88
N SER A 540 -2.90 -0.63 21.58
CA SER A 540 -3.53 -0.47 22.90
C SER A 540 -2.57 0.13 23.92
N ILE A 541 -2.94 1.29 24.47
CA ILE A 541 -2.20 1.93 25.57
C ILE A 541 -2.62 1.38 26.94
N VAL A 542 -3.82 0.81 27.04
CA VAL A 542 -4.44 0.34 28.28
C VAL A 542 -4.93 -1.10 28.09
N SER A 543 -4.64 -1.99 29.04
CA SER A 543 -5.06 -3.39 28.95
C SER A 543 -6.58 -3.53 29.03
N ASN A 544 -7.11 -4.63 28.47
CA ASN A 544 -8.53 -4.96 28.56
C ASN A 544 -9.02 -5.06 30.01
N GLU A 545 -8.16 -5.53 30.91
CA GLU A 545 -8.45 -5.64 32.35
C GLU A 545 -8.63 -4.27 32.99
N VAL A 546 -7.73 -3.33 32.72
CA VAL A 546 -7.81 -1.98 33.26
C VAL A 546 -9.06 -1.25 32.73
N LEU A 547 -9.39 -1.42 31.44
CA LEU A 547 -10.63 -0.89 30.88
C LEU A 547 -11.88 -1.52 31.50
N GLY A 548 -11.85 -2.83 31.78
CA GLY A 548 -12.91 -3.53 32.49
C GLY A 548 -13.11 -2.98 33.90
N VAL A 549 -12.02 -2.77 34.64
CA VAL A 549 -12.05 -2.18 36.00
C VAL A 549 -12.59 -0.74 35.95
N VAL A 550 -12.11 0.10 35.05
CA VAL A 550 -12.59 1.49 34.89
C VAL A 550 -14.06 1.52 34.47
N GLY A 551 -14.49 0.61 33.58
CA GLY A 551 -15.88 0.47 33.16
C GLY A 551 -16.80 0.08 34.33
N VAL A 552 -16.40 -0.90 35.14
CA VAL A 552 -17.14 -1.31 36.35
C VAL A 552 -17.19 -0.16 37.36
N VAL A 553 -16.07 0.52 37.62
CA VAL A 553 -16.02 1.69 38.52
C VAL A 553 -16.91 2.83 38.01
N GLY A 554 -16.94 3.07 36.70
CA GLY A 554 -17.79 4.08 36.07
C GLY A 554 -19.28 3.76 36.19
N VAL A 555 -19.69 2.51 35.93
CA VAL A 555 -21.07 2.04 36.12
C VAL A 555 -21.49 2.14 37.58
N VAL A 556 -20.61 1.73 38.50
CA VAL A 556 -20.84 1.85 39.95
C VAL A 556 -20.94 3.32 40.36
N ALA A 557 -20.09 4.21 39.85
CA ALA A 557 -20.14 5.63 40.17
C ALA A 557 -21.43 6.30 39.65
N VAL A 558 -21.90 5.94 38.45
CA VAL A 558 -23.18 6.42 37.90
C VAL A 558 -24.36 5.84 38.69
N ALA A 559 -24.31 4.56 39.08
CA ALA A 559 -25.33 3.94 39.92
C ALA A 559 -25.39 4.57 41.32
N VAL A 560 -24.23 4.86 41.93
CA VAL A 560 -24.11 5.53 43.23
C VAL A 560 -24.57 6.98 43.13
N ALA A 561 -24.16 7.73 42.10
CA ALA A 561 -24.63 9.10 41.87
C ALA A 561 -26.15 9.14 41.61
N GLY A 562 -26.68 8.17 40.87
CA GLY A 562 -28.12 8.00 40.66
C GLY A 562 -28.87 7.63 41.95
N TRP A 563 -28.28 6.80 42.81
CA TRP A 563 -28.84 6.45 44.12
C TRP A 563 -28.82 7.63 45.10
N VAL A 564 -27.72 8.38 45.15
CA VAL A 564 -27.58 9.60 45.96
C VAL A 564 -28.55 10.69 45.45
N GLY A 565 -28.62 10.91 44.14
CA GLY A 565 -29.52 11.89 43.51
C GLY A 565 -31.01 11.58 43.65
N ARG A 566 -31.38 10.30 43.83
CA ARG A 566 -32.76 9.86 44.13
C ARG A 566 -33.10 9.87 45.63
N GLY A 567 -32.22 10.39 46.49
CA GLY A 567 -32.49 10.53 47.93
C GLY A 567 -32.09 9.32 48.79
N GLY A 568 -31.22 8.43 48.29
CA GLY A 568 -30.72 7.27 49.03
C GLY A 568 -30.05 7.58 50.38
N GLY A 569 -29.58 8.83 50.57
CA GLY A 569 -29.06 9.32 51.87
C GLY A 569 -30.09 9.37 53.00
N ARG A 570 -31.40 9.29 52.72
CA ARG A 570 -32.44 9.26 53.77
C ARG A 570 -32.49 7.92 54.54
N TRP A 571 -31.87 6.85 54.04
CA TRP A 571 -31.89 5.54 54.71
C TRP A 571 -30.78 5.33 55.74
N LEU A 572 -29.72 6.16 55.72
CA LEU A 572 -28.62 6.11 56.70
C LEU A 572 -28.85 7.03 57.92
N GLY A 573 -29.92 7.83 57.93
CA GLY A 573 -30.31 8.69 59.05
C GLY A 573 -30.98 7.98 60.23
N ASN A 574 -31.34 6.70 60.09
CA ASN A 574 -32.03 5.92 61.14
C ASN A 574 -31.12 4.95 61.91
N LEU A 575 -29.80 4.99 61.71
CA LEU A 575 -28.82 4.24 62.51
C LEU A 575 -28.08 5.19 63.46
N ARG A 576 -28.81 5.74 64.43
CA ARG A 576 -28.25 6.32 65.66
C ARG A 576 -29.03 5.78 66.87
N VAL A 577 -28.29 5.06 67.70
CA VAL A 577 -28.50 4.80 69.14
C VAL A 577 -29.60 3.82 69.54
N ARG A 578 -29.16 2.61 69.93
CA ARG A 578 -29.35 2.15 71.30
C ARG A 578 -28.00 1.76 71.88
#